data_AF-A0A9E5EJ78-F1
#
_entry.id   AF-A0A9E5EJ78-F1
#
_cell.length_a   1.000
_cell.length_b   1.000
_cell.length_c   1.000
_cell.angle_alpha   90.00
_cell.angle_beta   90.00
_cell.angle_gamma   90.00
#
_symmetry.space_group_name_H-M   'P 1'
#
loop_
_entity.id
_entity.type
_entity.pdbx_description
1 polymer ?
#
loop_
_entity_poly.entity_id
_entity_poly.type
_entity_poly.pdbx_seq_one_letter_code
_entity_poly.pdbx_strand_id
1 'polypeptide(L)'
;MPFSPSSYINRELSWLEFNQRVLEEAQDPTQPPLERLKFLTIVSSNLDEFFEIRVAALKQLLENRSDAHGPDGLRPRDSLLTIHERVQKMVSDQYSLLHQ
;
A
#
# COMPACT_ATOMS: atom_id res chain seq x y z
N MET A 1 0.45 28.49 -13.20
CA MET A 1 1.60 27.97 -12.43
C MET A 1 1.53 26.45 -12.50
N PRO A 2 2.53 25.73 -13.05
CA PRO A 2 2.55 24.27 -12.93
C PRO A 2 2.76 23.90 -11.46
N PHE A 3 2.09 22.83 -11.00
CA PHE A 3 2.27 22.29 -9.65
C PHE A 3 3.67 21.69 -9.50
N SER A 4 4.29 21.86 -8.33
CA SER A 4 5.57 21.21 -7.99
C SER A 4 5.38 19.72 -7.68
N PRO A 5 6.39 18.86 -7.88
CA PRO A 5 6.29 17.43 -7.53
C PRO A 5 5.87 17.18 -6.07
N SER A 6 6.33 18.02 -5.14
CA SER A 6 5.94 17.99 -3.72
C SER A 6 4.46 18.30 -3.44
N SER A 7 3.70 18.75 -4.46
CA SER A 7 2.25 18.96 -4.36
C SER A 7 1.46 17.70 -4.65
N TYR A 8 2.11 16.60 -5.07
CA TYR A 8 1.47 15.33 -5.37
C TYR A 8 1.89 14.27 -4.37
N ILE A 9 0.95 13.38 -4.03
CA ILE A 9 1.21 12.17 -3.27
C ILE A 9 1.30 11.02 -4.28
N ASN A 10 2.29 10.15 -4.11
CA ASN A 10 2.40 8.93 -4.91
C ASN A 10 1.09 8.13 -4.84
N ARG A 11 0.54 7.78 -6.00
CA ARG A 11 -0.75 7.09 -6.10
C ARG A 11 -0.76 5.72 -5.42
N GLU A 12 0.36 5.03 -5.43
CA GLU A 12 0.48 3.68 -4.87
C GLU A 12 0.66 3.74 -3.36
N LEU A 13 1.46 4.67 -2.86
CA LEU A 13 1.57 4.93 -1.42
C LEU A 13 0.25 5.42 -0.82
N SER A 14 -0.46 6.30 -1.51
CA SER A 14 -1.79 6.76 -1.08
C SER A 14 -2.80 5.61 -0.97
N TRP A 15 -2.70 4.63 -1.88
CA TRP A 15 -3.52 3.41 -1.80
C TRP A 15 -3.14 2.53 -0.60
N LEU A 16 -1.84 2.40 -0.29
CA LEU A 16 -1.40 1.69 0.92
C LEU A 16 -1.90 2.36 2.20
N GLU A 17 -1.93 3.70 2.28
CA GLU A 17 -2.51 4.42 3.43
C GLU A 17 -4.03 4.31 3.51
N PHE A 18 -4.72 4.03 2.40
CA PHE A 18 -6.10 3.58 2.46
C PHE A 18 -6.19 2.20 3.13
N ASN A 19 -5.40 1.23 2.69
CA ASN A 19 -5.45 -0.12 3.26
C ASN A 19 -5.00 -0.16 4.74
N GLN A 20 -4.12 0.76 5.14
CA GLN A 20 -3.74 0.95 6.54
C GLN A 20 -4.94 1.31 7.41
N ARG A 21 -5.82 2.20 6.95
CA ARG A 21 -7.05 2.56 7.68
C ARG A 21 -8.01 1.38 7.82
N VAL A 22 -8.00 0.45 6.87
CA VAL A 22 -8.74 -0.82 6.99
C VAL A 22 -8.12 -1.71 8.07
N LEU A 23 -6.78 -1.74 8.18
CA LEU A 23 -6.09 -2.44 9.26
C LEU A 23 -6.35 -1.81 10.64
N GLU A 24 -6.49 -0.49 10.71
CA GLU A 24 -6.85 0.23 11.95
C GLU A 24 -8.23 -0.21 12.48
N GLU A 25 -9.21 -0.49 11.61
CA GLU A 25 -10.50 -1.06 12.03
C GLU A 25 -10.36 -2.47 12.66
N ALA A 26 -9.36 -3.25 12.25
CA ALA A 26 -9.06 -4.52 12.90
C ALA A 26 -8.40 -4.33 14.29
N GLN A 27 -7.68 -3.22 14.48
CA GLN A 27 -6.98 -2.89 15.72
C GLN A 27 -7.90 -2.29 16.78
N ASP A 28 -9.07 -1.75 16.39
CA ASP A 28 -10.00 -1.12 17.30
C ASP A 28 -10.62 -2.15 18.28
N PRO A 29 -10.35 -2.05 19.59
CA PRO A 29 -10.89 -2.97 20.59
C PRO A 29 -12.40 -2.80 20.82
N THR A 30 -13.02 -1.72 20.31
CA THR A 30 -14.47 -1.50 20.38
C THR A 30 -15.23 -2.30 19.32
N GLN A 31 -14.54 -2.82 18.29
CA GLN A 31 -15.13 -3.68 17.27
C GLN A 31 -15.31 -5.12 17.79
N PRO A 32 -16.43 -5.80 17.46
CA PRO A 32 -16.59 -7.21 17.79
C PRO A 32 -15.46 -8.08 17.23
N PRO A 33 -15.01 -9.14 17.92
CA PRO A 33 -13.88 -9.95 17.48
C PRO A 33 -13.99 -10.50 16.05
N LEU A 34 -15.20 -10.88 15.62
CA LEU A 34 -15.44 -11.35 14.26
C LEU A 34 -15.35 -10.24 13.20
N GLU A 35 -15.76 -9.01 13.52
CA GLU A 35 -15.58 -7.87 12.60
C GLU A 35 -14.08 -7.51 12.49
N ARG A 36 -13.33 -7.57 13.59
CA ARG A 36 -11.87 -7.39 13.55
C ARG A 36 -11.17 -8.44 12.67
N LEU A 37 -11.56 -9.71 12.78
CA LEU A 37 -11.05 -10.77 11.92
C LEU A 37 -11.43 -10.54 10.45
N LYS A 38 -12.65 -10.09 10.18
CA LYS A 38 -13.09 -9.74 8.83
C LYS A 38 -12.31 -8.56 8.25
N PHE A 39 -11.99 -7.53 9.04
CA PHE A 39 -11.10 -6.47 8.57
C PHE A 39 -9.69 -6.99 8.26
N LEU A 40 -9.16 -7.93 9.06
CA LEU A 40 -7.88 -8.59 8.73
C LEU A 40 -7.94 -9.31 7.38
N THR A 41 -9.03 -10.03 7.07
CA THR A 41 -9.15 -10.69 5.76
C THR A 41 -9.31 -9.70 4.61
N ILE A 42 -10.03 -8.59 4.82
CA ILE A 42 -10.16 -7.52 3.83
C ILE A 42 -8.78 -6.89 3.54
N VAL A 43 -7.97 -6.62 4.57
CA VAL A 43 -6.60 -6.08 4.40
C VAL A 43 -5.75 -6.99 3.51
N SER A 44 -5.80 -8.31 3.73
CA SER A 44 -5.07 -9.28 2.92
C SER A 44 -5.57 -9.32 1.47
N SER A 45 -6.88 -9.45 1.25
CA SER A 45 -7.44 -9.47 -0.11
C SER A 45 -7.13 -8.20 -0.89
N ASN A 46 -7.18 -7.04 -0.22
CA ASN A 46 -6.81 -5.77 -0.83
C ASN A 46 -5.32 -5.77 -1.22
N LEU A 47 -4.42 -6.26 -0.34
CA LEU A 47 -3.00 -6.34 -0.66
C LEU A 47 -2.76 -7.25 -1.88
N ASP A 48 -3.44 -8.39 -1.97
CA ASP A 48 -3.33 -9.28 -3.14
C ASP A 48 -3.70 -8.53 -4.44
N GLU A 49 -4.84 -7.84 -4.47
CA GLU A 49 -5.25 -7.01 -5.62
C GLU A 49 -4.22 -5.91 -5.95
N PHE A 50 -3.66 -5.27 -4.91
CA PHE A 50 -2.63 -4.26 -5.09
C PHE A 50 -1.37 -4.82 -5.76
N PHE A 51 -0.94 -6.03 -5.40
CA PHE A 51 0.20 -6.67 -6.03
C PHE A 51 -0.10 -7.09 -7.48
N GLU A 52 -1.27 -7.67 -7.72
CA GLU A 52 -1.69 -8.14 -9.04
C GLU A 52 -1.86 -7.00 -10.05
N ILE A 53 -2.36 -5.85 -9.60
CA ILE A 53 -2.67 -4.72 -10.50
C ILE A 53 -1.54 -3.68 -10.48
N ARG A 54 -1.25 -3.12 -9.30
CA ARG A 54 -0.43 -1.90 -9.18
C ARG A 54 1.06 -2.20 -9.20
N VAL A 55 1.51 -3.19 -8.44
CA VAL A 55 2.92 -3.60 -8.45
C VAL A 55 3.31 -4.20 -9.80
N ALA A 56 2.42 -4.99 -10.42
CA ALA A 56 2.62 -5.51 -11.77
C ALA A 56 2.80 -4.37 -12.80
N ALA A 57 1.95 -3.33 -12.77
CA ALA A 57 2.08 -2.18 -13.66
C ALA A 57 3.41 -1.44 -13.48
N LEU A 58 3.87 -1.23 -12.25
CA LEU A 58 5.18 -0.61 -11.97
C LEU A 58 6.35 -1.45 -12.49
N LYS A 59 6.28 -2.78 -12.34
CA LYS A 59 7.29 -3.70 -12.90
C LYS A 59 7.31 -3.66 -14.42
N GLN A 60 6.15 -3.63 -15.06
CA GLN A 60 6.05 -3.53 -16.51
C GLN A 60 6.66 -2.23 -17.05
N LEU A 61 6.54 -1.11 -16.34
CA LEU A 61 7.22 0.14 -16.70
C LEU A 61 8.75 -0.02 -16.70
N LEU A 62 9.30 -0.69 -15.69
CA LEU A 62 10.74 -0.96 -15.60
C LEU A 62 11.23 -1.91 -16.71
N GLU A 63 10.45 -2.96 -17.02
CA GLU A 63 10.76 -3.90 -18.11
C GLU A 63 10.79 -3.19 -19.48
N ASN A 64 9.87 -2.24 -19.68
CA ASN A 64 9.81 -1.41 -20.89
C ASN A 64 10.85 -0.28 -20.91
N ARG A 65 11.77 -0.24 -19.93
CA ARG A 65 12.78 0.83 -19.75
C ARG A 65 12.18 2.23 -19.59
N SER A 66 10.95 2.31 -19.11
CA SER A 66 10.23 3.53 -18.79
C SER A 66 10.41 3.86 -17.32
N ASP A 67 11.60 4.33 -16.94
CA ASP A 67 11.95 4.73 -15.56
C ASP A 67 11.85 6.25 -15.35
N ALA A 68 10.91 6.89 -16.03
CA ALA A 68 10.68 8.33 -15.93
C ALA A 68 9.98 8.68 -14.60
N HIS A 69 10.26 9.88 -14.08
CA HIS A 69 9.60 10.37 -12.87
C HIS A 69 8.09 10.55 -13.08
N GLY A 70 7.30 10.10 -12.11
CA GLY A 70 5.89 10.40 -12.01
C GLY A 70 5.62 11.87 -11.64
N PRO A 71 4.35 12.30 -11.58
CA PRO A 71 3.97 13.66 -11.18
C PRO A 71 4.45 14.06 -9.77
N ASP A 72 4.62 13.07 -8.90
CA ASP A 72 5.16 13.15 -7.55
C ASP A 72 6.70 13.19 -7.48
N GLY A 73 7.37 13.07 -8.64
CA GLY A 73 8.82 13.10 -8.73
C GLY A 73 9.52 11.78 -8.38
N LEU A 74 8.78 10.70 -8.10
CA LEU A 74 9.36 9.38 -7.86
C LEU A 74 9.52 8.59 -9.15
N ARG A 75 10.60 7.82 -9.24
CA ARG A 75 10.75 6.80 -10.30
C ARG A 75 9.98 5.53 -9.91
N PRO A 76 9.54 4.72 -10.88
CA PRO A 76 8.94 3.41 -10.59
C PRO A 76 9.78 2.55 -9.66
N ARG A 77 11.11 2.55 -9.83
CA ARG A 77 12.03 1.81 -8.94
C ARG A 77 11.99 2.32 -7.49
N ASP A 78 12.03 3.64 -7.31
CA ASP A 78 11.99 4.28 -5.99
C ASP A 78 10.62 4.03 -5.31
N SER A 79 9.55 4.02 -6.10
CA SER A 79 8.20 3.66 -5.64
C SER A 79 8.14 2.19 -5.17
N LEU A 80 8.70 1.25 -5.94
CA LEU A 80 8.72 -0.18 -5.56
C LEU A 80 9.49 -0.43 -4.25
N LEU A 81 10.61 0.26 -4.04
CA LEU A 81 11.37 0.18 -2.78
C LEU A 81 10.54 0.68 -1.60
N THR A 82 9.92 1.85 -1.75
CA THR A 82 9.08 2.46 -0.70
C THR A 82 7.84 1.58 -0.41
N ILE A 83 7.22 1.02 -1.45
CA ILE A 83 6.10 0.07 -1.32
C ILE A 83 6.54 -1.16 -0.52
N HIS A 84 7.71 -1.72 -0.81
CA HIS A 84 8.21 -2.91 -0.13
C HIS A 84 8.34 -2.69 1.38
N GLU A 85 9.02 -1.61 1.78
CA GLU A 85 9.20 -1.25 3.19
C GLU A 85 7.86 -1.05 3.90
N ARG A 86 6.93 -0.34 3.23
CA ARG A 86 5.62 -0.03 3.80
C ARG A 86 4.74 -1.27 3.97
N VAL A 87 4.75 -2.17 2.99
CA VAL A 87 3.99 -3.43 3.04
C VAL A 87 4.58 -4.38 4.09
N GLN A 88 5.91 -4.49 4.18
CA GLN A 88 6.54 -5.31 5.23
C GLN A 88 6.08 -4.89 6.63
N LYS A 89 6.03 -3.59 6.90
CA LYS A 89 5.49 -3.07 8.16
C LYS A 89 4.02 -3.45 8.35
N MET A 90 3.18 -3.22 7.33
CA MET A 90 1.74 -3.52 7.41
C MET A 90 1.48 -5.00 7.69
N VAL A 91 2.20 -5.91 7.01
CA VAL A 91 2.10 -7.35 7.21
C VAL A 91 2.57 -7.75 8.61
N SER A 92 3.67 -7.18 9.10
CA SER A 92 4.14 -7.40 10.47
C SER A 92 3.09 -6.98 11.51
N ASP A 93 2.47 -5.83 11.32
CA ASP A 93 1.41 -5.32 12.21
C ASP A 93 0.18 -6.25 12.16
N GLN A 94 -0.21 -6.73 10.98
CA GLN A 94 -1.30 -7.71 10.78
C GLN A 94 -1.04 -9.04 11.52
N TYR A 95 0.15 -9.63 11.37
CA TYR A 95 0.51 -10.88 12.06
C TYR A 95 0.57 -10.70 13.57
N SER A 96 1.07 -9.55 14.03
CA SER A 96 1.11 -9.24 15.46
C SER A 96 -0.29 -9.16 16.05
N LEU A 97 -1.25 -8.61 15.30
CA LEU A 97 -2.65 -8.50 15.71
C LEU A 97 -3.38 -9.85 15.70
N LEU A 98 -3.09 -10.71 14.72
CA LEU A 98 -3.71 -12.04 14.61
C LEU A 98 -3.32 -12.97 15.78
N HIS A 99 -2.13 -12.79 16.34
CA HIS A 99 -1.61 -13.61 17.45
C HIS A 99 -1.88 -13.02 18.85
N GLN A 100 -2.65 -11.93 18.95
CA GLN A 100 -3.15 -11.38 20.22
C GLN A 100 -4.45 -12.05 20.64
#